data_AF-A0A7S3ZCX4-F1
#
_entry.id   AF-A0A7S3ZCX4-F1
#
_cell.length_a   1.000
_cell.length_b   1.000
_cell.length_c   1.000
_cell.angle_alpha   90.00
_cell.angle_beta   90.00
_cell.angle_gamma   90.00
#
_symmetry.space_group_name_H-M   'P 1'
#
loop_
_entity.id
_entity.type
_entity.pdbx_description
1 polymer ?
#
loop_
_entity_poly.entity_id
_entity_poly.type
_entity_poly.pdbx_seq_one_letter_code
_entity_poly.pdbx_strand_id
1 'polypeptide(L)'
;MRPRRKNMIYWVISTAWVLLIYLIYGQALSALSYDLGVHLGTQLPADIITEIGVAFFLGFAIVDAIVYIPLFLVSLVGFWAMYTWWWVLFSAALGISLYWPIACLATMTFLQNEPTWKLPNEEYRTYSVVLPCISIWATWGLWLMLAEASSYSSSPPVTGATAKSPNAAGLSSPWSWWVIQFPGWALLGFLIASQALTACVSYEYGVYLGTEEPPDQVTPVGAGFLYGFTVADVMASIPLLLLGLIGHWRGEIWANVVLAASLGILMYWALVPWTAVVSARDAAEWKLVHELPYWATIGIVVPWAVTSLWLIAEPVQLNYRRGIVLKEE
;
A
#
# COMPACT_ATOMS: atom_id res chain seq x y z
N MET A 1 -6.29 16.88 21.23
CA MET A 1 -5.39 15.72 21.40
C MET A 1 -4.80 15.66 22.81
N ARG A 2 -4.81 14.48 23.47
CA ARG A 2 -4.14 14.27 24.77
C ARG A 2 -2.61 14.32 24.61
N PRO A 3 -1.83 14.95 25.51
CA PRO A 3 -0.38 15.12 25.36
C PRO A 3 0.39 13.84 25.01
N ARG A 4 -0.01 12.69 25.61
CA ARG A 4 0.64 11.40 25.38
C ARG A 4 0.53 10.90 23.93
N ARG A 5 -0.60 11.15 23.24
CA ARG A 5 -0.79 10.72 21.85
C ARG A 5 0.01 11.57 20.87
N LYS A 6 0.14 12.88 21.13
CA LYS A 6 1.02 13.78 20.36
C LYS A 6 2.43 13.18 20.31
N ASN A 7 2.97 12.87 21.48
CA ASN A 7 4.32 12.34 21.60
C ASN A 7 4.49 11.04 20.80
N MET A 8 3.50 10.12 20.85
CA MET A 8 3.55 8.87 20.08
C MET A 8 3.53 9.09 18.56
N ILE A 9 2.71 10.01 18.07
CA ILE A 9 2.68 10.36 16.63
C ILE A 9 4.02 10.97 16.21
N TYR A 10 4.60 11.87 17.01
CA TYR A 10 5.94 12.41 16.75
C TYR A 10 7.00 11.31 16.68
N TRP A 11 6.92 10.28 17.53
CA TRP A 11 7.82 9.14 17.48
C TRP A 11 7.69 8.38 16.16
N VAL A 12 6.47 8.04 15.74
CA VAL A 12 6.22 7.36 14.45
C VAL A 12 6.77 8.18 13.28
N ILE A 13 6.50 9.49 13.26
CA ILE A 13 7.01 10.41 12.21
C ILE A 13 8.54 10.46 12.22
N SER A 14 9.17 10.50 13.40
CA SER A 14 10.63 10.54 13.51
C SER A 14 11.26 9.26 12.96
N THR A 15 10.69 8.10 13.28
CA THR A 15 11.14 6.81 12.73
C THR A 15 10.84 6.66 11.24
N ALA A 16 9.79 7.31 10.72
CA ALA A 16 9.47 7.30 9.29
C ALA A 16 10.58 7.97 8.45
N TRP A 17 11.25 9.00 8.96
CA TRP A 17 12.41 9.59 8.29
C TRP A 17 13.56 8.60 8.13
N VAL A 18 13.79 7.74 9.12
CA VAL A 18 14.82 6.69 9.04
C VAL A 18 14.45 5.67 7.96
N LEU A 19 13.18 5.23 7.92
CA LEU A 19 12.70 4.33 6.87
C LEU A 19 12.79 4.99 5.48
N LEU A 20 12.48 6.28 5.35
CA LEU A 20 12.60 7.01 4.09
C LEU A 20 14.06 7.03 3.59
N ILE A 21 15.03 7.31 4.46
CA ILE A 21 16.45 7.29 4.10
C ILE A 21 16.87 5.88 3.66
N TYR A 22 16.41 4.85 4.37
CA TYR A 22 16.65 3.46 4.00
C TYR A 22 16.08 3.13 2.61
N LEU A 23 14.84 3.56 2.31
CA LEU A 23 14.21 3.33 1.00
C LEU A 23 14.94 4.09 -0.11
N ILE A 24 15.37 5.32 0.12
CA ILE A 24 16.16 6.07 -0.87
C ILE A 24 17.48 5.33 -1.16
N TYR A 25 18.18 4.88 -0.13
CA TYR A 25 19.43 4.17 -0.28
C TYR A 25 19.25 2.81 -0.97
N GLY A 26 18.32 1.98 -0.49
CA GLY A 26 18.14 0.61 -0.99
C GLY A 26 17.36 0.52 -2.31
N GLN A 27 16.34 1.35 -2.50
CA GLN A 27 15.37 1.18 -3.58
C GLN A 27 15.56 2.19 -4.70
N ALA A 28 15.74 3.48 -4.40
CA ALA A 28 15.91 4.47 -5.47
C ALA A 28 17.22 4.25 -6.26
N LEU A 29 18.30 3.82 -5.60
CA LEU A 29 19.55 3.46 -6.30
C LEU A 29 19.36 2.21 -7.18
N SER A 30 18.66 1.20 -6.67
CA SER A 30 18.39 -0.05 -7.38
C SER A 30 17.46 0.16 -8.59
N ALA A 31 16.54 1.13 -8.50
CA ALA A 31 15.68 1.52 -9.61
C ALA A 31 16.46 2.17 -10.77
N LEU A 32 17.59 2.82 -10.48
CA LEU A 32 18.48 3.40 -11.49
C LEU A 32 19.42 2.36 -12.08
N SER A 33 19.95 1.47 -11.24
CA SER A 33 20.81 0.36 -11.65
C SER A 33 20.72 -0.78 -10.64
N TYR A 34 20.12 -1.90 -11.07
CA TYR A 34 20.01 -3.08 -10.21
C TYR A 34 21.39 -3.62 -9.79
N ASP A 35 22.34 -3.64 -10.74
CA ASP A 35 23.72 -4.03 -10.49
C ASP A 35 24.41 -3.16 -9.43
N LEU A 36 24.12 -1.84 -9.41
CA LEU A 36 24.60 -0.97 -8.34
C LEU A 36 24.02 -1.39 -6.98
N GLY A 37 22.73 -1.72 -6.93
CA GLY A 37 22.09 -2.27 -5.73
C GLY A 37 22.74 -3.56 -5.24
N VAL A 38 23.09 -4.47 -6.16
CA VAL A 38 23.80 -5.72 -5.86
C VAL A 38 25.21 -5.41 -5.31
N HIS A 39 25.97 -4.52 -5.96
CA HIS A 39 27.31 -4.13 -5.49
C HIS A 39 27.31 -3.45 -4.11
N LEU A 40 26.25 -2.69 -3.79
CA LEU A 40 26.07 -2.05 -2.49
C LEU A 40 25.51 -3.01 -1.42
N GLY A 41 25.16 -4.24 -1.79
CA GLY A 41 24.57 -5.23 -0.90
C GLY A 41 23.12 -4.92 -0.50
N THR A 42 22.41 -4.09 -1.26
CA THR A 42 21.00 -3.76 -1.02
C THR A 42 20.04 -4.60 -1.86
N GLN A 43 20.54 -5.31 -2.87
CA GLN A 43 19.78 -6.23 -3.72
C GLN A 43 20.52 -7.57 -3.83
N LEU A 44 19.79 -8.60 -4.27
CA LEU A 44 20.32 -9.95 -4.45
C LEU A 44 20.60 -10.22 -5.94
N PRO A 45 21.72 -10.86 -6.29
CA PRO A 45 22.04 -11.19 -7.67
C PRO A 45 21.17 -12.34 -8.21
N ALA A 46 21.09 -12.43 -9.54
CA ALA A 46 20.25 -13.42 -10.25
C ALA A 46 20.66 -14.88 -10.00
N ASP A 47 21.92 -15.17 -9.64
CA ASP A 47 22.34 -16.52 -9.28
C ASP A 47 21.78 -17.00 -7.92
N ILE A 48 21.27 -16.07 -7.10
CA ILE A 48 20.58 -16.35 -5.83
C ILE A 48 19.06 -16.41 -6.00
N ILE A 49 18.48 -15.45 -6.75
CA ILE A 49 17.02 -15.25 -6.83
C ILE A 49 16.41 -15.43 -8.24
N THR A 50 17.20 -15.90 -9.21
CA THR A 50 16.86 -15.99 -10.64
C THR A 50 16.64 -14.64 -11.34
N GLU A 51 16.62 -14.64 -12.68
CA GLU A 51 16.29 -13.44 -13.48
C GLU A 51 14.87 -12.94 -13.20
N ILE A 52 13.93 -13.87 -12.94
CA ILE A 52 12.55 -13.52 -12.59
C ILE A 52 12.49 -12.86 -11.22
N GLY A 53 13.21 -13.37 -10.22
CA GLY A 53 13.27 -12.70 -8.93
C GLY A 53 13.88 -11.29 -9.05
N VAL A 54 14.96 -11.14 -9.82
CA VAL A 54 15.55 -9.81 -10.11
C VAL A 54 14.52 -8.88 -10.74
N ALA A 55 13.73 -9.35 -11.70
CA ALA A 55 12.67 -8.54 -12.33
C ALA A 55 11.61 -8.08 -11.31
N PHE A 56 11.19 -8.93 -10.37
CA PHE A 56 10.27 -8.54 -9.30
C PHE A 56 10.89 -7.52 -8.33
N PHE A 57 12.12 -7.74 -7.85
CA PHE A 57 12.81 -6.79 -6.98
C PHE A 57 13.09 -5.45 -7.67
N LEU A 58 13.42 -5.46 -8.96
CA LEU A 58 13.52 -4.24 -9.76
C LEU A 58 12.16 -3.54 -9.88
N GLY A 59 11.07 -4.30 -10.05
CA GLY A 59 9.72 -3.77 -10.03
C GLY A 59 9.38 -3.06 -8.71
N PHE A 60 9.68 -3.69 -7.56
CA PHE A 60 9.56 -3.05 -6.26
C PHE A 60 10.39 -1.75 -6.19
N ALA A 61 11.66 -1.79 -6.60
CA ALA A 61 12.54 -0.64 -6.57
C ALA A 61 12.02 0.54 -7.42
N ILE A 62 11.57 0.26 -8.65
CA ILE A 62 11.00 1.27 -9.55
C ILE A 62 9.77 1.91 -8.91
N VAL A 63 8.82 1.10 -8.45
CA VAL A 63 7.56 1.60 -7.87
C VAL A 63 7.81 2.34 -6.56
N ASP A 64 8.78 1.89 -5.76
CA ASP A 64 9.23 2.61 -4.59
C ASP A 64 9.74 4.02 -4.96
N ALA A 65 10.57 4.11 -5.99
CA ALA A 65 11.14 5.37 -6.45
C ALA A 65 10.08 6.36 -6.98
N ILE A 66 9.06 5.88 -7.70
CA ILE A 66 8.09 6.77 -8.37
C ILE A 66 6.79 6.99 -7.59
N VAL A 67 6.42 6.10 -6.67
CA VAL A 67 5.19 6.20 -5.86
C VAL A 67 5.49 6.29 -4.37
N TYR A 68 6.10 5.26 -3.79
CA TYR A 68 6.16 5.15 -2.33
C TYR A 68 7.04 6.24 -1.69
N ILE A 69 8.27 6.42 -2.18
CA ILE A 69 9.21 7.43 -1.68
C ILE A 69 8.62 8.85 -1.83
N PRO A 70 8.10 9.28 -3.00
CA PRO A 70 7.46 10.59 -3.13
C PRO A 70 6.26 10.77 -2.19
N LEU A 71 5.37 9.78 -2.12
CA LEU A 71 4.20 9.82 -1.24
C LEU A 71 4.62 9.98 0.23
N PHE A 72 5.62 9.20 0.65
CA PHE A 72 6.13 9.20 2.01
C PHE A 72 6.84 10.52 2.34
N LEU A 73 7.73 11.01 1.47
CA LEU A 73 8.41 12.29 1.62
C LEU A 73 7.41 13.47 1.71
N VAL A 74 6.47 13.55 0.77
CA VAL A 74 5.47 14.62 0.74
C VAL A 74 4.63 14.61 2.02
N SER A 75 4.24 13.42 2.50
CA SER A 75 3.49 13.31 3.76
C SER A 75 4.29 13.78 4.98
N LEU A 76 5.59 13.49 5.06
CA LEU A 76 6.44 13.93 6.17
C LEU A 76 6.70 15.44 6.13
N VAL A 77 6.93 16.00 4.94
CA VAL A 77 7.03 17.46 4.74
C VAL A 77 5.71 18.12 5.12
N GLY A 78 4.58 17.53 4.71
CA GLY A 78 3.25 18.00 5.06
C GLY A 78 3.01 18.06 6.57
N PHE A 79 3.49 17.05 7.30
CA PHE A 79 3.42 17.03 8.76
C PHE A 79 4.15 18.23 9.38
N TRP A 80 5.40 18.48 8.96
CA TRP A 80 6.20 19.60 9.48
C TRP A 80 5.65 20.97 9.09
N ALA A 81 5.12 21.09 7.88
CA ALA A 81 4.47 22.30 7.40
C ALA A 81 3.04 22.47 7.96
N MET A 82 2.59 21.56 8.83
CA MET A 82 1.27 21.58 9.46
C MET A 82 0.11 21.55 8.45
N TYR A 83 0.32 20.93 7.27
CA TYR A 83 -0.69 20.80 6.24
C TYR A 83 -1.63 19.64 6.51
N THR A 84 -2.92 19.91 6.61
CA THR A 84 -3.86 18.86 7.02
C THR A 84 -3.97 17.68 6.08
N TRP A 85 -3.53 17.72 4.82
CA TRP A 85 -3.54 16.53 3.96
C TRP A 85 -2.46 15.49 4.33
N TRP A 86 -1.51 15.82 5.22
CA TRP A 86 -0.36 14.96 5.54
C TRP A 86 -0.77 13.58 6.05
N TRP A 87 -1.77 13.50 6.94
CA TRP A 87 -2.27 12.26 7.53
C TRP A 87 -2.87 11.31 6.49
N VAL A 88 -3.54 11.80 5.44
CA VAL A 88 -4.08 10.96 4.36
C VAL A 88 -2.94 10.34 3.58
N LEU A 89 -1.97 11.16 3.13
CA LEU A 89 -0.83 10.66 2.38
C LEU A 89 0.07 9.76 3.23
N PHE A 90 0.25 10.09 4.51
CA PHE A 90 1.03 9.28 5.45
C PHE A 90 0.33 7.96 5.71
N SER A 91 -1.00 7.93 5.83
CA SER A 91 -1.76 6.68 5.96
C SER A 91 -1.63 5.81 4.71
N ALA A 92 -1.65 6.41 3.52
CA ALA A 92 -1.39 5.71 2.27
C ALA A 92 0.03 5.10 2.24
N ALA A 93 1.04 5.87 2.64
CA ALA A 93 2.41 5.37 2.76
C ALA A 93 2.54 4.25 3.80
N LEU A 94 1.89 4.37 4.97
CA LEU A 94 1.85 3.33 6.00
C LEU A 94 1.12 2.06 5.52
N GLY A 95 0.10 2.20 4.67
CA GLY A 95 -0.53 1.07 3.99
C GLY A 95 0.48 0.29 3.16
N ILE A 96 1.27 0.99 2.33
CA ILE A 96 2.37 0.38 1.57
C ILE A 96 3.39 -0.26 2.53
N SER A 97 3.83 0.46 3.57
CA SER A 97 4.76 -0.04 4.60
C SER A 97 4.27 -1.31 5.30
N LEU A 98 2.96 -1.48 5.45
CA LEU A 98 2.36 -2.68 6.03
C LEU A 98 2.38 -3.84 5.02
N TYR A 99 2.06 -3.54 3.76
CA TYR A 99 1.77 -4.52 2.72
C TYR A 99 3.00 -5.23 2.15
N TRP A 100 3.98 -4.47 1.64
CA TRP A 100 5.12 -5.07 0.94
C TRP A 100 5.94 -6.04 1.81
N PRO A 101 6.16 -5.81 3.12
CA PRO A 101 6.90 -6.77 3.93
C PRO A 101 6.13 -8.08 4.12
N ILE A 102 4.79 -8.04 4.18
CA ILE A 102 3.96 -9.25 4.23
C ILE A 102 4.10 -10.03 2.93
N ALA A 103 4.03 -9.35 1.78
CA ALA A 103 4.18 -9.99 0.48
C ALA A 103 5.55 -10.69 0.35
N CYS A 104 6.64 -9.98 0.66
CA CYS A 104 7.99 -10.55 0.62
C CYS A 104 8.16 -11.73 1.60
N LEU A 105 7.64 -11.65 2.82
CA LEU A 105 7.69 -12.76 3.78
C LEU A 105 6.95 -14.00 3.28
N ALA A 106 5.76 -13.81 2.73
CA ALA A 106 4.97 -14.89 2.17
C ALA A 106 5.69 -15.52 0.97
N THR A 107 6.26 -14.72 0.06
CA THR A 107 7.07 -15.20 -1.07
C THR A 107 8.27 -16.01 -0.61
N MET A 108 9.08 -15.52 0.33
CA MET A 108 10.25 -16.28 0.82
C MET A 108 9.83 -17.58 1.52
N THR A 109 8.71 -17.58 2.23
CA THR A 109 8.19 -18.78 2.90
C THR A 109 7.72 -19.81 1.88
N PHE A 110 7.07 -19.36 0.80
CA PHE A 110 6.64 -20.20 -0.30
C PHE A 110 7.83 -20.80 -1.05
N LEU A 111 8.85 -19.99 -1.34
CA LEU A 111 10.03 -20.38 -2.13
C LEU A 111 11.13 -21.07 -1.32
N GLN A 112 10.97 -21.29 -0.01
CA GLN A 112 12.03 -21.82 0.86
C GLN A 112 12.59 -23.18 0.41
N ASN A 113 11.79 -23.97 -0.31
CA ASN A 113 12.16 -25.30 -0.79
C ASN A 113 12.39 -25.33 -2.32
N GLU A 114 12.33 -24.19 -2.99
CA GLU A 114 12.49 -24.13 -4.44
C GLU A 114 13.97 -24.24 -4.83
N PRO A 115 14.40 -25.23 -5.64
CA PRO A 115 15.81 -25.48 -5.92
C PRO A 115 16.56 -24.31 -6.59
N THR A 116 15.83 -23.46 -7.32
CA THR A 116 16.36 -22.29 -8.02
C THR A 116 16.43 -21.04 -7.14
N TRP A 117 15.75 -21.04 -5.99
CA TRP A 117 15.74 -19.95 -5.02
C TRP A 117 16.72 -20.27 -3.88
N LYS A 118 17.92 -19.68 -3.93
CA LYS A 118 19.05 -20.02 -3.05
C LYS A 118 19.31 -18.94 -2.01
N LEU A 119 18.25 -18.34 -1.46
CA LEU A 119 18.39 -17.30 -0.44
C LEU A 119 19.18 -17.87 0.75
N PRO A 120 20.36 -17.31 1.10
CA PRO A 120 21.13 -17.87 2.18
C PRO A 120 20.44 -17.63 3.54
N ASN A 121 20.73 -18.51 4.50
CA ASN A 121 20.03 -18.55 5.78
C ASN A 121 20.15 -17.25 6.58
N GLU A 122 21.26 -16.52 6.42
CA GLU A 122 21.51 -15.26 7.13
C GLU A 122 20.61 -14.13 6.61
N GLU A 123 20.44 -14.06 5.30
CA GLU A 123 19.54 -13.13 4.61
C GLU A 123 18.08 -13.47 4.92
N TYR A 124 17.69 -14.75 4.83
CA TYR A 124 16.35 -15.19 5.23
C TYR A 124 16.05 -14.75 6.67
N ARG A 125 16.95 -15.03 7.61
CA ARG A 125 16.79 -14.63 9.01
C ARG A 125 16.69 -13.10 9.17
N THR A 126 17.49 -12.35 8.43
CA THR A 126 17.44 -10.88 8.45
C THR A 126 16.07 -10.38 7.99
N TYR A 127 15.56 -10.87 6.86
CA TYR A 127 14.23 -10.49 6.38
C TYR A 127 13.12 -10.94 7.34
N SER A 128 13.21 -12.15 7.91
CA SER A 128 12.24 -12.65 8.90
C SER A 128 12.16 -11.83 10.19
N VAL A 129 13.13 -10.94 10.45
CA VAL A 129 13.10 -10.02 11.59
C VAL A 129 12.70 -8.62 11.15
N VAL A 130 13.37 -8.10 10.10
CA VAL A 130 13.18 -6.71 9.66
C VAL A 130 11.77 -6.49 9.10
N LEU A 131 11.28 -7.40 8.26
CA LEU A 131 9.99 -7.24 7.59
C LEU A 131 8.81 -7.24 8.58
N PRO A 132 8.72 -8.16 9.56
CA PRO A 132 7.68 -8.07 10.59
C PRO A 132 7.79 -6.81 11.45
N CYS A 133 9.00 -6.35 11.78
CA CYS A 133 9.19 -5.11 12.53
C CYS A 133 8.61 -3.90 11.77
N ILE A 134 8.82 -3.83 10.45
CA ILE A 134 8.24 -2.76 9.61
C ILE A 134 6.71 -2.88 9.57
N SER A 135 6.15 -4.07 9.36
CA SER A 135 4.68 -4.27 9.37
C SER A 135 4.04 -3.92 10.72
N ILE A 136 4.66 -4.28 11.84
CA ILE A 136 4.19 -3.93 13.19
C ILE A 136 4.24 -2.42 13.39
N TRP A 137 5.34 -1.77 13.01
CA TRP A 137 5.49 -0.32 13.08
C TRP A 137 4.41 0.40 12.24
N ALA A 138 4.19 -0.06 11.01
CA ALA A 138 3.19 0.51 10.11
C ALA A 138 1.77 0.36 10.67
N THR A 139 1.44 -0.83 11.19
CA THR A 139 0.16 -1.12 11.85
C THR A 139 -0.05 -0.21 13.07
N TRP A 140 0.98 -0.01 13.88
CA TRP A 140 0.92 0.88 15.03
C TRP A 140 0.71 2.34 14.62
N GLY A 141 1.41 2.79 13.56
CA GLY A 141 1.19 4.10 12.95
C GLY A 141 -0.24 4.31 12.49
N LEU A 142 -0.81 3.37 11.74
CA LEU A 142 -2.20 3.41 11.28
C LEU A 142 -3.18 3.43 12.45
N TRP A 143 -2.95 2.62 13.48
CA TRP A 143 -3.78 2.63 14.68
C TRP A 143 -3.77 3.98 15.40
N LEU A 144 -2.61 4.63 15.51
CA LEU A 144 -2.51 5.98 16.10
C LEU A 144 -3.24 7.03 15.26
N MET A 145 -3.13 6.97 13.93
CA MET A 145 -3.87 7.86 13.03
C MET A 145 -5.39 7.66 13.17
N LEU A 146 -5.84 6.41 13.23
CA LEU A 146 -7.23 6.04 13.43
C LEU A 146 -7.75 6.54 14.78
N ALA A 147 -7.01 6.29 15.86
CA ALA A 147 -7.39 6.70 17.20
C ALA A 147 -7.48 8.23 17.36
N GLU A 148 -6.69 8.98 16.59
CA GLU A 148 -6.82 10.43 16.53
C GLU A 148 -8.03 10.85 15.69
N ALA A 149 -8.21 10.26 14.51
CA ALA A 149 -9.35 10.53 13.64
C ALA A 149 -10.70 10.32 14.37
N SER A 150 -10.85 9.21 15.10
CA SER A 150 -12.05 8.92 15.89
C SER A 150 -12.28 9.91 17.02
N SER A 151 -11.23 10.57 17.54
CA SER A 151 -11.39 11.56 18.60
C SER A 151 -12.10 12.83 18.10
N TYR A 152 -11.94 13.16 16.82
CA TYR A 152 -12.68 14.27 16.19
C TYR A 152 -14.17 13.96 16.04
N SER A 153 -14.53 12.71 15.68
CA SER A 153 -15.94 12.30 15.57
C SER A 153 -16.71 12.39 16.90
N SER A 154 -16.02 12.27 18.04
CA SER A 154 -16.66 12.25 19.37
C SER A 154 -16.91 13.64 19.99
N SER A 155 -16.45 14.72 19.35
CA SER A 155 -16.64 16.06 19.90
C SER A 155 -18.09 16.51 19.71
N PRO A 156 -18.79 17.00 20.76
CA PRO A 156 -20.18 17.41 20.64
C PRO A 156 -20.30 18.54 19.60
N PRO A 157 -21.38 18.56 18.80
CA PRO A 157 -21.62 19.64 17.87
C PRO A 157 -21.61 20.96 18.63
N VAL A 158 -20.88 21.96 18.11
CA VAL A 158 -20.85 23.31 18.70
C VAL A 158 -22.29 23.80 18.78
N THR A 159 -22.77 24.01 20.00
CA THR A 159 -24.15 24.41 20.31
C THR A 159 -24.51 25.66 19.52
N GLY A 160 -25.35 25.51 18.50
CA GLY A 160 -25.77 26.60 17.60
C GLY A 160 -25.84 26.21 16.12
N ALA A 161 -25.11 25.18 15.69
CA ALA A 161 -25.25 24.65 14.33
C ALA A 161 -26.46 23.73 14.25
N THR A 162 -27.55 24.20 13.63
CA THR A 162 -28.76 23.40 13.43
C THR A 162 -28.42 22.16 12.59
N ALA A 163 -28.55 20.98 13.20
CA ALA A 163 -28.32 19.68 12.61
C ALA A 163 -29.34 19.37 11.51
N LYS A 164 -29.19 19.98 10.34
CA LYS A 164 -30.04 19.72 9.18
C LYS A 164 -29.24 19.75 7.88
N SER A 165 -28.33 18.79 7.73
CA SER A 165 -28.06 18.19 6.41
C SER A 165 -27.18 16.96 6.61
N PRO A 166 -27.49 15.81 5.99
CA PRO A 166 -26.52 14.73 5.79
C PRO A 166 -25.23 15.19 5.08
N ASN A 167 -25.27 16.35 4.40
CA ASN A 167 -24.10 17.01 3.81
C ASN A 167 -23.34 17.91 4.81
N ALA A 168 -23.82 18.07 6.05
CA ALA A 168 -23.21 18.96 7.04
C ALA A 168 -21.90 18.43 7.63
N ALA A 169 -21.58 17.15 7.43
CA ALA A 169 -20.27 16.60 7.76
C ALA A 169 -19.15 17.08 6.82
N GLY A 170 -19.44 17.95 5.84
CA GLY A 170 -18.48 18.37 4.83
C GLY A 170 -18.04 17.20 3.95
N LEU A 171 -18.87 16.14 3.90
CA LEU A 171 -18.63 14.97 3.10
C LEU A 171 -18.71 15.35 1.63
N SER A 172 -17.74 14.79 0.92
CA SER A 172 -17.45 14.93 -0.49
C SER A 172 -18.71 15.12 -1.35
N SER A 173 -18.64 15.91 -2.43
CA SER A 173 -19.74 16.06 -3.40
C SER A 173 -20.45 14.73 -3.73
N PRO A 174 -21.75 14.73 -4.11
CA PRO A 174 -22.42 13.49 -4.51
C PRO A 174 -21.62 12.70 -5.56
N TRP A 175 -20.92 13.40 -6.45
CA TRP A 175 -20.05 12.80 -7.46
C TRP A 175 -18.86 12.04 -6.86
N SER A 176 -18.10 12.64 -5.94
CA SER A 176 -16.92 12.00 -5.33
C SER A 176 -17.29 10.76 -4.51
N TRP A 177 -18.49 10.75 -3.92
CA TRP A 177 -19.00 9.56 -3.26
C TRP A 177 -19.14 8.38 -4.24
N TRP A 178 -19.73 8.62 -5.42
CA TRP A 178 -19.91 7.58 -6.43
C TRP A 178 -18.58 7.10 -7.02
N VAL A 179 -17.65 8.02 -7.26
CA VAL A 179 -16.29 7.71 -7.77
C VAL A 179 -15.54 6.79 -6.82
N ILE A 180 -15.68 6.98 -5.51
CA ILE A 180 -15.00 6.15 -4.51
C ILE A 180 -15.75 4.82 -4.32
N GLN A 181 -17.06 4.89 -4.06
CA GLN A 181 -17.83 3.75 -3.57
C GLN A 181 -18.04 2.69 -4.65
N PHE A 182 -18.54 3.07 -5.83
CA PHE A 182 -18.91 2.06 -6.82
C PHE A 182 -17.72 1.23 -7.33
N PRO A 183 -16.62 1.85 -7.81
CA PRO A 183 -15.45 1.07 -8.23
C PRO A 183 -14.77 0.39 -7.04
N GLY A 184 -14.78 1.01 -5.85
CA GLY A 184 -14.21 0.42 -4.64
C GLY A 184 -14.89 -0.88 -4.24
N TRP A 185 -16.23 -0.92 -4.21
CA TRP A 185 -16.98 -2.16 -3.93
C TRP A 185 -16.81 -3.21 -5.02
N ALA A 186 -16.76 -2.81 -6.30
CA ALA A 186 -16.51 -3.72 -7.40
C ALA A 186 -15.10 -4.35 -7.30
N LEU A 187 -14.08 -3.54 -7.03
CA LEU A 187 -12.71 -4.00 -6.84
C LEU A 187 -12.58 -4.89 -5.60
N LEU A 188 -13.23 -4.55 -4.48
CA LEU A 188 -13.26 -5.40 -3.30
C LEU A 188 -13.88 -6.78 -3.61
N GLY A 189 -15.00 -6.81 -4.34
CA GLY A 189 -15.61 -8.06 -4.78
C GLY A 189 -14.68 -8.89 -5.65
N PHE A 190 -13.96 -8.24 -6.57
CA PHE A 190 -12.94 -8.88 -7.40
C PHE A 190 -11.81 -9.46 -6.55
N LEU A 191 -11.20 -8.68 -5.65
CA LEU A 191 -10.10 -9.13 -4.79
C LEU A 191 -10.50 -10.28 -3.87
N ILE A 192 -11.72 -10.26 -3.32
CA ILE A 192 -12.23 -11.38 -2.52
C ILE A 192 -12.35 -12.63 -3.39
N ALA A 193 -12.88 -12.51 -4.60
CA ALA A 193 -13.06 -13.65 -5.49
C ALA A 193 -11.71 -14.21 -6.01
N SER A 194 -10.75 -13.35 -6.36
CA SER A 194 -9.49 -13.76 -6.97
C SER A 194 -8.39 -14.08 -5.97
N GLN A 195 -8.27 -13.31 -4.88
CA GLN A 195 -7.15 -13.40 -3.96
C GLN A 195 -7.50 -14.19 -2.69
N ALA A 196 -8.67 -13.94 -2.09
CA ALA A 196 -9.02 -14.61 -0.83
C ALA A 196 -9.13 -16.14 -0.97
N LEU A 197 -9.68 -16.61 -2.09
CA LEU A 197 -9.78 -18.05 -2.37
C LEU A 197 -8.41 -18.70 -2.58
N THR A 198 -7.55 -18.06 -3.37
CA THR A 198 -6.18 -18.53 -3.65
C THR A 198 -5.35 -18.62 -2.36
N ALA A 199 -5.34 -17.57 -1.54
CA ALA A 199 -4.54 -17.56 -0.31
C ALA A 199 -5.08 -18.55 0.75
N CYS A 200 -6.39 -18.72 0.85
CA CYS A 200 -6.98 -19.59 1.88
C CYS A 200 -6.94 -21.08 1.51
N VAL A 201 -6.94 -21.43 0.22
CA VAL A 201 -6.98 -22.82 -0.25
C VAL A 201 -5.60 -23.27 -0.69
N SER A 202 -5.13 -22.80 -1.85
CA SER A 202 -3.77 -23.01 -2.37
C SER A 202 -3.56 -22.17 -3.63
N TYR A 203 -2.30 -21.95 -4.01
CA TYR A 203 -1.97 -21.26 -5.27
C TYR A 203 -2.53 -21.99 -6.49
N GLU A 204 -2.47 -23.33 -6.51
CA GLU A 204 -3.00 -24.17 -7.57
C GLU A 204 -4.51 -24.01 -7.74
N TYR A 205 -5.24 -23.71 -6.66
CA TYR A 205 -6.67 -23.40 -6.74
C TYR A 205 -6.92 -22.07 -7.46
N GLY A 206 -6.09 -21.06 -7.24
CA GLY A 206 -6.12 -19.80 -7.98
C GLY A 206 -5.83 -20.00 -9.47
N VAL A 207 -4.84 -20.83 -9.80
CA VAL A 207 -4.53 -21.23 -11.18
C VAL A 207 -5.72 -21.95 -11.82
N TYR A 208 -6.35 -22.89 -11.10
CA TYR A 208 -7.54 -23.60 -11.58
C TYR A 208 -8.72 -22.65 -11.87
N LEU A 209 -8.90 -21.60 -11.06
CA LEU A 209 -9.92 -20.58 -11.27
C LEU A 209 -9.55 -19.55 -12.35
N GLY A 210 -8.31 -19.57 -12.86
CA GLY A 210 -7.79 -18.59 -13.81
C GLY A 210 -7.54 -17.21 -13.20
N THR A 211 -7.35 -17.14 -11.89
CA THR A 211 -7.07 -15.90 -11.15
C THR A 211 -5.59 -15.71 -10.85
N GLU A 212 -4.78 -16.76 -11.05
CA GLU A 212 -3.32 -16.76 -10.92
C GLU A 212 -2.67 -17.40 -12.15
N GLU A 213 -1.44 -17.00 -12.44
CA GLU A 213 -0.67 -17.55 -13.57
C GLU A 213 -0.01 -18.88 -13.19
N PRO A 214 -0.03 -19.90 -14.06
CA PRO A 214 0.56 -21.18 -13.72
C PRO A 214 2.10 -21.09 -13.71
N PRO A 215 2.80 -21.86 -12.85
CA PRO A 215 4.26 -21.80 -12.74
C PRO A 215 5.03 -22.14 -14.02
N ASP A 216 4.42 -22.83 -14.99
CA ASP A 216 5.03 -23.09 -16.29
C ASP A 216 5.02 -21.87 -17.22
N GLN A 217 4.22 -20.84 -16.91
CA GLN A 217 4.19 -19.55 -17.59
C GLN A 217 5.07 -18.49 -16.91
N VAL A 218 5.10 -18.47 -15.57
CA VAL A 218 5.77 -17.41 -14.78
C VAL A 218 6.97 -17.89 -13.96
N THR A 219 7.36 -19.17 -14.08
CA THR A 219 8.32 -19.89 -13.22
C THR A 219 7.82 -20.11 -11.78
N PRO A 220 8.40 -21.07 -11.02
CA PRO A 220 8.10 -21.20 -9.60
C PRO A 220 8.37 -19.93 -8.79
N VAL A 221 9.45 -19.20 -9.12
CA VAL A 221 9.80 -17.93 -8.44
C VAL A 221 8.73 -16.87 -8.69
N GLY A 222 8.30 -16.68 -9.94
CA GLY A 222 7.22 -15.74 -10.26
C GLY A 222 5.91 -16.11 -9.59
N ALA A 223 5.55 -17.39 -9.57
CA ALA A 223 4.40 -17.90 -8.84
C ALA A 223 4.49 -17.59 -7.33
N GLY A 224 5.67 -17.73 -6.72
CA GLY A 224 5.88 -17.36 -5.32
C GLY A 224 5.72 -15.87 -5.02
N PHE A 225 6.07 -14.99 -5.96
CA PHE A 225 5.79 -13.55 -5.84
C PHE A 225 4.29 -13.27 -5.93
N LEU A 226 3.60 -13.85 -6.91
CA LEU A 226 2.15 -13.70 -7.07
C LEU A 226 1.41 -14.19 -5.82
N TYR A 227 1.74 -15.38 -5.31
CA TYR A 227 1.20 -15.89 -4.06
C TYR A 227 1.49 -14.97 -2.87
N GLY A 228 2.68 -14.37 -2.82
CA GLY A 228 3.03 -13.39 -1.79
C GLY A 228 2.07 -12.19 -1.78
N PHE A 229 1.77 -11.64 -2.96
CA PHE A 229 0.77 -10.56 -3.10
C PHE A 229 -0.62 -11.01 -2.66
N THR A 230 -1.04 -12.22 -3.05
CA THR A 230 -2.32 -12.81 -2.62
C THR A 230 -2.45 -12.85 -1.10
N VAL A 231 -1.42 -13.33 -0.41
CA VAL A 231 -1.39 -13.38 1.06
C VAL A 231 -1.45 -11.97 1.66
N ALA A 232 -0.68 -11.04 1.12
CA ALA A 232 -0.69 -9.65 1.59
C ALA A 232 -2.04 -8.95 1.36
N ASP A 233 -2.73 -9.28 0.26
CA ASP A 233 -4.07 -8.75 -0.02
C ASP A 233 -5.09 -9.21 1.01
N VAL A 234 -5.09 -10.50 1.35
CA VAL A 234 -5.98 -11.05 2.40
C VAL A 234 -5.67 -10.47 3.77
N MET A 235 -4.39 -10.30 4.10
CA MET A 235 -3.98 -9.85 5.43
C MET A 235 -4.14 -8.34 5.62
N ALA A 236 -4.00 -7.53 4.56
CA ALA A 236 -3.98 -6.08 4.67
C ALA A 236 -4.94 -5.37 3.70
N SER A 237 -4.80 -5.57 2.39
CA SER A 237 -5.52 -4.79 1.37
C SER A 237 -7.04 -4.93 1.50
N ILE A 238 -7.55 -6.16 1.53
CA ILE A 238 -8.99 -6.50 1.60
C ILE A 238 -9.63 -5.97 2.90
N PRO A 239 -9.09 -6.25 4.11
CA PRO A 239 -9.65 -5.70 5.36
C PRO A 239 -9.67 -4.17 5.39
N LEU A 240 -8.58 -3.52 4.94
CA LEU A 240 -8.51 -2.06 4.90
C LEU A 240 -9.49 -1.48 3.89
N LEU A 241 -9.60 -2.06 2.69
CA LEU A 241 -10.55 -1.60 1.67
C LEU A 241 -11.99 -1.72 2.17
N LEU A 242 -12.37 -2.87 2.71
CA LEU A 242 -13.71 -3.13 3.25
C LEU A 242 -14.06 -2.13 4.37
N LEU A 243 -13.19 -1.98 5.38
CA LEU A 243 -13.43 -1.08 6.49
C LEU A 243 -13.46 0.39 6.05
N GLY A 244 -12.55 0.77 5.14
CA GLY A 244 -12.51 2.11 4.55
C GLY A 244 -13.79 2.45 3.78
N LEU A 245 -14.28 1.52 2.95
CA LEU A 245 -15.52 1.70 2.18
C LEU A 245 -16.74 1.79 3.09
N ILE A 246 -16.87 0.92 4.10
CA ILE A 246 -17.97 0.98 5.09
C ILE A 246 -17.93 2.30 5.86
N GLY A 247 -16.75 2.71 6.35
CA GLY A 247 -16.61 3.96 7.08
C GLY A 247 -16.97 5.16 6.20
N HIS A 248 -16.50 5.18 4.96
CA HIS A 248 -16.75 6.26 4.03
C HIS A 248 -18.24 6.31 3.65
N TRP A 249 -18.87 5.15 3.45
CA TRP A 249 -20.32 5.04 3.22
C TRP A 249 -21.12 5.66 4.37
N ARG A 250 -20.66 5.46 5.61
CA ARG A 250 -21.26 6.03 6.83
C ARG A 250 -20.88 7.48 7.11
N GLY A 251 -19.98 8.06 6.31
CA GLY A 251 -19.51 9.43 6.51
C GLY A 251 -18.56 9.61 7.69
N GLU A 252 -17.85 8.55 8.09
CA GLU A 252 -16.96 8.57 9.24
C GLU A 252 -15.58 9.17 8.90
N ILE A 253 -15.07 10.09 9.72
CA ILE A 253 -13.77 10.75 9.49
C ILE A 253 -12.61 9.74 9.48
N TRP A 254 -12.68 8.73 10.35
CA TRP A 254 -11.65 7.69 10.45
C TRP A 254 -11.53 6.86 9.17
N ALA A 255 -12.58 6.83 8.34
CA ALA A 255 -12.58 6.11 7.08
C ALA A 255 -11.55 6.66 6.10
N ASN A 256 -11.26 7.96 6.14
CA ASN A 256 -10.26 8.57 5.26
C ASN A 256 -8.86 8.00 5.52
N VAL A 257 -8.53 7.70 6.78
CA VAL A 257 -7.24 7.07 7.15
C VAL A 257 -7.16 5.65 6.59
N VAL A 258 -8.19 4.85 6.86
CA VAL A 258 -8.23 3.43 6.50
C VAL A 258 -8.29 3.26 4.97
N LEU A 259 -9.16 4.04 4.32
CA LEU A 259 -9.28 4.03 2.87
C LEU A 259 -7.99 4.54 2.21
N ALA A 260 -7.38 5.63 2.71
CA ALA A 260 -6.09 6.08 2.19
C ALA A 260 -5.01 4.99 2.25
N ALA A 261 -4.92 4.27 3.38
CA ALA A 261 -4.00 3.14 3.53
C ALA A 261 -4.23 2.07 2.46
N SER A 262 -5.49 1.67 2.24
CA SER A 262 -5.85 0.72 1.18
C SER A 262 -5.53 1.26 -0.22
N LEU A 263 -5.83 2.53 -0.50
CA LEU A 263 -5.55 3.15 -1.81
C LEU A 263 -4.05 3.22 -2.11
N GLY A 264 -3.22 3.51 -1.11
CA GLY A 264 -1.77 3.44 -1.22
C GLY A 264 -1.29 2.05 -1.60
N ILE A 265 -1.84 1.01 -0.94
CA ILE A 265 -1.57 -0.40 -1.29
C ILE A 265 -1.99 -0.69 -2.73
N LEU A 266 -3.20 -0.31 -3.14
CA LEU A 266 -3.72 -0.65 -4.47
C LEU A 266 -2.94 0.03 -5.60
N MET A 267 -2.48 1.26 -5.41
CA MET A 267 -1.56 1.92 -6.34
C MET A 267 -0.26 1.13 -6.47
N TYR A 268 0.32 0.76 -5.32
CA TYR A 268 1.59 0.04 -5.26
C TYR A 268 1.49 -1.36 -5.89
N TRP A 269 0.49 -2.11 -5.46
CA TRP A 269 0.16 -3.45 -5.92
C TRP A 269 -0.14 -3.51 -7.42
N ALA A 270 -0.80 -2.51 -8.01
CA ALA A 270 -1.04 -2.53 -9.45
C ALA A 270 0.25 -2.33 -10.27
N LEU A 271 1.19 -1.54 -9.73
CA LEU A 271 2.41 -1.15 -10.45
C LEU A 271 3.54 -2.17 -10.32
N VAL A 272 3.71 -2.83 -9.16
CA VAL A 272 4.84 -3.75 -8.95
C VAL A 272 4.79 -4.98 -9.87
N PRO A 273 3.70 -5.76 -9.93
CA PRO A 273 3.59 -6.90 -10.83
C PRO A 273 3.70 -6.49 -12.29
N TRP A 274 3.15 -5.33 -12.68
CA TRP A 274 3.31 -4.85 -14.05
C TRP A 274 4.75 -4.48 -14.39
N THR A 275 5.45 -3.73 -13.53
CA THR A 275 6.86 -3.41 -13.76
C THR A 275 7.71 -4.68 -13.79
N ALA A 276 7.40 -5.67 -12.96
CA ALA A 276 8.03 -6.99 -12.97
C ALA A 276 7.77 -7.72 -14.29
N VAL A 277 6.51 -7.78 -14.76
CA VAL A 277 6.13 -8.38 -16.05
C VAL A 277 6.91 -7.73 -17.19
N VAL A 278 6.96 -6.40 -17.23
CA VAL A 278 7.72 -5.66 -18.26
C VAL A 278 9.21 -5.96 -18.19
N SER A 279 9.77 -6.05 -16.98
CA SER A 279 11.20 -6.31 -16.77
C SER A 279 11.59 -7.78 -17.03
N ALA A 280 10.64 -8.70 -16.90
CA ALA A 280 10.86 -10.14 -17.10
C ALA A 280 10.76 -10.58 -18.57
N ARG A 281 10.31 -9.71 -19.49
CA ARG A 281 10.06 -10.07 -20.90
C ARG A 281 11.26 -10.69 -21.62
N ASP A 282 12.46 -10.25 -21.29
CA ASP A 282 13.69 -10.73 -21.92
C ASP A 282 14.33 -11.91 -21.17
N ALA A 283 13.76 -12.33 -20.02
CA ALA A 283 14.24 -13.46 -19.27
C ALA A 283 13.87 -14.76 -19.98
N ALA A 284 14.83 -15.68 -20.13
CA ALA A 284 14.66 -16.88 -20.96
C ALA A 284 13.54 -17.82 -20.48
N GLU A 285 13.19 -17.75 -19.20
CA GLU A 285 12.20 -18.60 -18.55
C GLU A 285 10.79 -17.98 -18.50
N TRP A 286 10.64 -16.70 -18.87
CA TRP A 286 9.37 -15.99 -18.85
C TRP A 286 8.54 -16.32 -20.08
N LYS A 287 7.34 -16.91 -19.88
CA LYS A 287 6.48 -17.40 -20.97
C LYS A 287 5.06 -16.84 -20.90
N LEU A 288 4.83 -15.78 -20.14
CA LEU A 288 3.52 -15.16 -20.01
C LEU A 288 3.04 -14.66 -21.39
N VAL A 289 2.00 -15.30 -21.93
CA VAL A 289 1.50 -15.01 -23.28
C VAL A 289 0.58 -13.78 -23.29
N HIS A 290 -0.13 -13.54 -22.18
CA HIS A 290 -1.19 -12.54 -22.10
C HIS A 290 -0.95 -11.55 -20.96
N GLU A 291 -0.33 -10.42 -21.29
CA GLU A 291 -0.12 -9.35 -20.29
C GLU A 291 -1.34 -8.42 -20.12
N LEU A 292 -2.37 -8.56 -20.96
CA LEU A 292 -3.54 -7.65 -20.97
C LEU A 292 -4.15 -7.43 -19.57
N PRO A 293 -4.30 -8.44 -18.70
CA PRO A 293 -4.82 -8.24 -17.34
C PRO A 293 -3.98 -7.27 -16.50
N TYR A 294 -2.66 -7.29 -16.63
CA TYR A 294 -1.75 -6.39 -15.90
C TYR A 294 -1.88 -4.94 -16.41
N TRP A 295 -1.94 -4.77 -17.73
CA TRP A 295 -2.17 -3.46 -18.36
C TRP A 295 -3.53 -2.87 -18.01
N ALA A 296 -4.58 -3.70 -18.04
CA ALA A 296 -5.93 -3.28 -17.66
C ALA A 296 -6.01 -2.90 -16.18
N THR A 297 -5.37 -3.70 -15.31
CA THR A 297 -5.30 -3.42 -13.87
C THR A 297 -4.67 -2.05 -13.61
N ILE A 298 -3.54 -1.72 -14.22
CA ILE A 298 -2.97 -0.37 -14.09
C ILE A 298 -3.90 0.69 -14.64
N GLY A 299 -4.42 0.51 -15.86
CA GLY A 299 -5.24 1.51 -16.54
C GLY A 299 -6.53 1.85 -15.80
N ILE A 300 -6.99 0.97 -14.91
CA ILE A 300 -8.22 1.14 -14.13
C ILE A 300 -7.91 1.48 -12.67
N VAL A 301 -7.13 0.64 -11.99
CA VAL A 301 -6.92 0.72 -10.54
C VAL A 301 -6.07 1.92 -10.15
N VAL A 302 -5.00 2.22 -10.88
CA VAL A 302 -4.11 3.34 -10.52
C VAL A 302 -4.82 4.69 -10.68
N PRO A 303 -5.48 5.02 -11.81
CA PRO A 303 -6.23 6.26 -11.92
C PRO A 303 -7.35 6.38 -10.89
N TRP A 304 -8.07 5.30 -10.62
CA TRP A 304 -9.12 5.31 -9.60
C TRP A 304 -8.54 5.56 -8.20
N ALA A 305 -7.43 4.91 -7.84
CA ALA A 305 -6.85 5.03 -6.52
C ALA A 305 -6.24 6.42 -6.29
N VAL A 306 -5.55 6.98 -7.29
CA VAL A 306 -5.03 8.36 -7.25
C VAL A 306 -6.17 9.36 -7.12
N THR A 307 -7.24 9.22 -7.92
CA THR A 307 -8.40 10.10 -7.87
C THR A 307 -9.09 10.01 -6.52
N SER A 308 -9.28 8.80 -5.99
CA SER A 308 -9.91 8.59 -4.69
C SER A 308 -9.08 9.19 -3.56
N LEU A 309 -7.75 9.03 -3.60
CA LEU A 309 -6.81 9.60 -2.62
C LEU A 309 -6.86 11.13 -2.64
N TRP A 310 -6.94 11.73 -3.84
CA TRP A 310 -7.15 13.17 -4.00
C TRP A 310 -8.47 13.63 -3.37
N LEU A 311 -9.58 12.95 -3.67
CA LEU A 311 -10.92 13.31 -3.19
C LEU A 311 -11.09 13.17 -1.68
N ILE A 312 -10.37 12.27 -1.03
CA ILE A 312 -10.38 12.18 0.44
C ILE A 312 -9.40 13.17 1.09
N ALA A 313 -8.38 13.64 0.37
CA ALA A 313 -7.43 14.64 0.86
C ALA A 313 -7.98 16.08 0.78
N GLU A 314 -8.75 16.41 -0.27
CA GLU A 314 -9.25 17.77 -0.54
C GLU A 314 -10.14 18.35 0.59
N PRO A 315 -11.17 17.65 1.12
CA PRO A 315 -12.05 18.20 2.15
C PRO A 315 -11.31 18.55 3.45
N VAL A 316 -10.20 17.87 3.72
CA VAL A 316 -9.37 18.13 4.90
C VAL A 316 -8.72 19.52 4.82
N GLN A 317 -8.42 20.01 3.61
CA GLN A 317 -7.84 21.33 3.42
C GLN A 317 -8.86 22.45 3.72
N LEU A 318 -10.12 22.24 3.30
CA LEU A 318 -11.17 23.26 3.39
C LEU A 318 -11.65 23.49 4.83
N ASN A 319 -11.79 22.42 5.61
CA ASN A 319 -12.30 22.52 6.98
C ASN A 319 -11.29 23.17 7.96
N TYR A 320 -9.99 22.99 7.72
CA TYR A 320 -8.96 23.63 8.55
C TYR A 320 -8.87 25.14 8.33
N ARG A 321 -8.96 25.59 7.07
CA ARG A 321 -9.02 27.03 6.76
C ARG A 321 -10.20 27.72 7.45
N ARG A 322 -11.37 27.07 7.51
CA ARG A 322 -12.54 27.63 8.20
C ARG A 322 -12.37 27.67 9.73
N GLY A 323 -11.71 26.67 10.32
CA GLY A 323 -11.47 26.61 11.76
C GLY A 323 -10.43 27.61 12.29
N ILE A 324 -9.46 28.02 11.46
CA ILE A 324 -8.49 29.09 11.80
C ILE A 324 -9.14 30.46 11.68
N VAL A 325 -9.88 30.71 10.60
CA VAL A 325 -10.52 32.02 10.37
C VAL A 325 -11.54 32.35 11.47
N LEU A 326 -12.19 31.35 12.07
CA LEU A 326 -13.18 31.55 13.13
C LEU A 326 -12.59 31.69 14.55
N LYS A 327 -11.26 31.66 14.72
CA LYS A 327 -10.60 31.85 16.02
C LYS A 327 -9.86 33.19 16.17
N GLU A 328 -9.90 34.03 15.15
CA GLU A 328 -9.25 35.36 15.16
C GLU A 328 -10.21 36.53 15.43
N GLU A 329 -11.47 36.27 15.80
CA GLU A 329 -12.45 37.28 16.27
C GLU A 329 -12.68 37.21 17.78
#